data_AF-A0AA39I9C5-F1
#
_entry.id   AF-A0AA39I9C5-F1
#
_cell.length_a   1.000
_cell.length_b   1.000
_cell.length_c   1.000
_cell.angle_alpha   90.00
_cell.angle_beta   90.00
_cell.angle_gamma   90.00
#
_symmetry.space_group_name_H-M   'P 1'
#
loop_
_entity.id
_entity.type
_entity.pdbx_description
1 polymer ?
#
loop_
_entity_poly.entity_id
_entity_poly.type
_entity_poly.pdbx_seq_one_letter_code
_entity_poly.pdbx_strand_id
1 'polypeptide(L)'
;MDKAVVGNRHHQFKKPQHSVGPEVSLPKNTNNSDSQITTLSEQLSALKNELASLRTQLADVVEDKNNLVTAVRKLKTDGVHTKLKLAGLHKKLSHMHVNVGGSDTESEEYPPEAQVDYDEIGRSRDFILVGAGRDPFALRFEVNITDPESGRHFMSAECYYLYKMAEHFGDKAAMEILASSKTSREALDLSDTINNFSEKEWEKVKLGYWIAAQKLKFDQNAWINKLLVATGTTYIAVASQDKIIGTGWRITRDEACRVAFWEGQNLGGKAIMKIRQELKGNIEWKDDAEQKTFERKVRTMKRFVWRRQDQTTRARFVNRQARHQSVGAPQERDAHTSEASSE
;
A
#
# COMPACT_ATOMS: atom_id res chain seq x y z
N MET A 1 -7.64 39.80 61.18
CA MET A 1 -8.14 38.54 61.76
C MET A 1 -7.60 37.40 60.89
N ASP A 2 -6.32 37.06 61.03
CA ASP A 2 -5.71 36.12 62.00
C ASP A 2 -5.76 34.64 61.58
N LYS A 3 -4.57 34.17 61.18
CA LYS A 3 -3.87 32.89 61.49
C LYS A 3 -4.59 31.56 61.20
N ALA A 4 -4.07 30.76 60.24
CA ALA A 4 -3.05 29.70 60.39
C ALA A 4 -3.75 28.31 60.45
N VAL A 5 -3.22 27.13 60.07
CA VAL A 5 -1.89 26.52 60.16
C VAL A 5 -1.83 25.33 59.15
N VAL A 6 -0.65 25.11 58.56
CA VAL A 6 -0.23 23.94 57.75
C VAL A 6 0.09 22.74 58.66
N GLY A 7 -0.21 21.50 58.23
CA GLY A 7 0.14 20.30 59.01
C GLY A 7 0.32 19.03 58.18
N ASN A 8 1.52 18.88 57.59
CA ASN A 8 2.07 17.65 57.03
C ASN A 8 2.44 16.67 58.17
N ARG A 9 2.16 15.36 58.06
CA ARG A 9 2.71 14.35 58.97
C ARG A 9 3.31 13.16 58.22
N HIS A 10 4.63 13.21 58.06
CA HIS A 10 5.51 12.05 58.00
C HIS A 10 5.58 11.39 59.39
N HIS A 11 5.54 10.07 59.45
CA HIS A 11 5.87 9.31 60.66
C HIS A 11 7.24 8.67 60.53
N GLN A 12 8.16 9.14 61.40
CA GLN A 12 9.47 8.55 61.65
C GLN A 12 9.38 7.44 62.71
N PHE A 13 10.27 6.48 62.55
CA PHE A 13 10.53 5.32 63.40
C PHE A 13 10.94 5.66 64.84
N LYS A 14 10.56 4.79 65.79
CA LYS A 14 11.30 4.57 67.04
C LYS A 14 11.43 3.07 67.31
N LYS A 15 12.67 2.63 67.59
CA LYS A 15 13.12 1.25 67.83
C LYS A 15 12.47 0.63 69.08
N PRO A 16 12.28 -0.71 69.14
CA PRO A 16 12.14 -1.41 70.42
C PRO A 16 13.48 -1.98 70.91
N GLN A 17 13.69 -1.87 72.22
CA GLN A 17 14.78 -2.50 72.98
C GLN A 17 14.42 -3.94 73.36
N HIS A 18 15.45 -4.78 73.49
CA HIS A 18 15.37 -6.16 73.96
C HIS A 18 14.84 -6.27 75.40
N SER A 19 13.92 -7.21 75.63
CA SER A 19 13.79 -7.90 76.92
C SER A 19 13.86 -9.40 76.66
N VAL A 20 14.67 -10.08 77.47
CA VAL A 20 14.95 -11.51 77.42
C VAL A 20 13.80 -12.24 78.14
N GLY A 21 13.14 -13.16 77.44
CA GLY A 21 12.18 -14.13 77.99
C GLY A 21 12.64 -15.56 77.67
N PRO A 22 12.26 -16.55 78.50
CA PRO A 22 13.01 -17.78 78.66
C PRO A 22 12.89 -18.71 77.45
N GLU A 23 13.98 -19.45 77.27
CA GLU A 23 14.17 -20.56 76.35
C GLU A 23 13.02 -21.57 76.48
N VAL A 24 12.17 -21.66 75.45
CA VAL A 24 11.16 -22.70 75.32
C VAL A 24 11.34 -23.40 73.99
N SER A 25 11.65 -24.69 74.11
CA SER A 25 11.96 -25.66 73.08
C SER A 25 10.96 -25.68 71.92
N LEU A 26 11.51 -25.68 70.70
CA LEU A 26 10.80 -25.91 69.45
C LEU A 26 10.05 -27.26 69.43
N PRO A 27 8.74 -27.30 69.14
CA PRO A 27 8.17 -28.39 68.39
C PRO A 27 8.29 -28.05 66.90
N LYS A 28 9.07 -28.83 66.15
CA LYS A 28 9.04 -28.82 64.69
C LYS A 28 7.64 -29.24 64.23
N ASN A 29 6.78 -28.28 63.90
CA ASN A 29 5.54 -28.52 63.16
C ASN A 29 5.77 -28.20 61.68
N THR A 30 6.66 -28.96 61.03
CA THR A 30 7.03 -28.80 59.62
C THR A 30 6.00 -29.39 58.65
N ASN A 31 5.11 -30.26 59.14
CA ASN A 31 4.21 -31.02 58.26
C ASN A 31 3.00 -30.21 57.75
N ASN A 32 2.61 -29.14 58.45
CA ASN A 32 1.46 -28.31 58.06
C ASN A 32 1.85 -27.15 57.12
N SER A 33 3.08 -26.63 57.26
CA SER A 33 3.62 -25.59 56.37
C SER A 33 4.00 -26.18 55.01
N ASP A 34 4.61 -27.36 54.98
CA ASP A 34 5.06 -27.99 53.74
C ASP A 34 3.86 -28.44 52.89
N SER A 35 2.79 -28.94 53.53
CA SER A 35 1.54 -29.29 52.84
C SER A 35 0.78 -28.07 52.31
N GLN A 36 0.82 -26.92 53.00
CA GLN A 36 0.31 -25.67 52.46
C GLN A 36 1.14 -25.16 51.28
N ILE A 37 2.46 -25.28 51.34
CA ILE A 37 3.36 -24.88 50.24
C ILE A 37 3.12 -25.77 49.01
N THR A 38 2.94 -27.09 49.17
CA THR A 38 2.61 -27.97 48.04
C THR A 38 1.25 -27.63 47.43
N THR A 39 0.23 -27.39 48.26
CA THR A 39 -1.11 -27.00 47.79
C THR A 39 -1.09 -25.67 47.02
N LEU A 40 -0.36 -24.67 47.52
CA LEU A 40 -0.20 -23.39 46.83
C LEU A 40 0.59 -23.53 45.52
N SER A 41 1.59 -24.41 45.49
CA SER A 41 2.38 -24.71 44.29
C SER A 41 1.52 -25.37 43.20
N GLU A 42 0.65 -26.31 43.59
CA GLU A 42 -0.33 -26.93 42.70
C GLU A 42 -1.32 -25.90 42.16
N GLN A 43 -1.87 -25.03 43.02
CA GLN A 43 -2.75 -23.93 42.59
C GLN A 43 -2.05 -22.96 41.63
N LEU A 44 -0.79 -22.60 41.89
CA LEU A 44 0.01 -21.77 40.98
C LEU A 44 0.26 -22.46 39.64
N SER A 45 0.46 -23.79 39.63
CA SER A 45 0.61 -24.55 38.40
C SER A 45 -0.69 -24.60 37.57
N ALA A 46 -1.83 -24.77 38.24
CA ALA A 46 -3.15 -24.74 37.62
C ALA A 46 -3.44 -23.37 37.00
N LEU A 47 -3.21 -22.28 37.76
CA LEU A 47 -3.38 -20.91 37.27
C LEU A 47 -2.45 -20.60 36.08
N LYS A 48 -1.22 -21.11 36.08
CA LYS A 48 -0.30 -20.95 34.93
C LYS A 48 -0.84 -21.63 33.67
N ASN A 49 -1.41 -22.83 33.81
CA ASN A 49 -2.00 -23.57 32.70
C ASN A 49 -3.26 -22.88 32.16
N GLU A 50 -4.12 -22.39 33.05
CA GLU A 50 -5.29 -21.58 32.66
C GLU A 50 -4.88 -20.31 31.92
N LEU A 51 -3.86 -19.60 32.41
CA LEU A 51 -3.34 -18.39 31.76
C LEU A 51 -2.77 -18.71 30.37
N ALA A 52 -2.08 -19.84 30.21
CA ALA A 52 -1.61 -20.29 28.89
C ALA A 52 -2.79 -20.59 27.94
N SER A 53 -3.83 -21.27 28.41
CA SER A 53 -5.05 -21.53 27.64
C SER A 53 -5.75 -20.24 27.22
N LEU A 54 -5.93 -19.30 28.16
CA LEU A 54 -6.55 -18.00 27.88
C LEU A 54 -5.75 -17.18 26.86
N ARG A 55 -4.41 -17.27 26.87
CA ARG A 55 -3.57 -16.63 25.84
C ARG A 55 -3.83 -17.19 24.46
N THR A 56 -3.96 -18.50 24.32
CA THR A 56 -4.27 -19.14 23.03
C THR A 56 -5.66 -18.75 22.54
N GLN A 57 -6.67 -18.83 23.41
CA GLN A 57 -8.03 -18.40 23.06
C GLN A 57 -8.09 -16.91 22.65
N LEU A 58 -7.33 -16.05 23.33
CA LEU A 58 -7.23 -14.65 22.95
C LEU A 58 -6.58 -14.47 21.57
N ALA A 59 -5.58 -15.28 21.21
CA ALA A 59 -4.97 -15.25 19.90
C ALA A 59 -5.98 -15.62 18.80
N ASP A 60 -6.76 -16.68 19.00
CA ASP A 60 -7.80 -17.12 18.07
C ASP A 60 -8.89 -16.05 17.90
N VAL A 61 -9.36 -15.43 19.00
CA VAL A 61 -10.35 -14.34 18.95
C VAL A 61 -9.79 -13.11 18.22
N VAL A 62 -8.49 -12.81 18.38
CA VAL A 62 -7.84 -11.73 17.65
C VAL A 62 -7.77 -12.04 16.15
N GLU A 63 -7.51 -13.29 15.78
CA GLU A 63 -7.54 -13.75 14.39
C GLU A 63 -8.95 -13.64 13.79
N ASP A 64 -9.97 -14.13 14.48
CA ASP A 64 -11.37 -14.03 14.05
C ASP A 64 -11.83 -12.59 13.91
N LYS A 65 -11.44 -11.71 14.85
CA LYS A 65 -11.69 -10.26 14.74
C LYS A 65 -11.07 -9.70 13.46
N ASN A 66 -9.83 -10.08 13.14
CA ASN A 66 -9.16 -9.60 11.93
C ASN A 66 -9.84 -10.15 10.65
N ASN A 67 -10.30 -11.40 10.68
CA ASN A 67 -11.07 -12.02 9.60
C ASN A 67 -12.41 -11.29 9.39
N LEU A 68 -13.16 -11.02 10.45
CA LEU A 68 -14.41 -10.27 10.40
C LEU A 68 -14.20 -8.84 9.91
N VAL A 69 -13.18 -8.14 10.40
CA VAL A 69 -12.84 -6.79 9.94
C VAL A 69 -12.56 -6.79 8.43
N THR A 70 -11.88 -7.82 7.92
CA THR A 70 -11.63 -7.99 6.49
C THR A 70 -12.94 -8.25 5.73
N ALA A 71 -13.80 -9.13 6.24
CA ALA A 71 -15.09 -9.45 5.62
C ALA A 71 -16.04 -8.24 5.58
N VAL A 72 -16.19 -7.50 6.68
CA VAL A 72 -17.02 -6.29 6.77
C VAL A 72 -16.51 -5.20 5.82
N ARG A 73 -15.19 -5.03 5.72
CA ARG A 73 -14.60 -4.09 4.75
C ARG A 73 -14.87 -4.52 3.32
N LYS A 74 -14.76 -5.82 3.01
CA LYS A 74 -15.13 -6.34 1.69
C LYS A 74 -16.59 -6.05 1.36
N LEU A 75 -17.52 -6.31 2.29
CA LEU A 75 -18.93 -5.98 2.08
C LEU A 75 -19.15 -4.47 1.88
N LYS A 76 -18.40 -3.63 2.59
CA LYS A 76 -18.43 -2.18 2.42
C LYS A 76 -17.88 -1.75 1.05
N THR A 77 -16.78 -2.34 0.59
CA THR A 77 -16.21 -2.05 -0.73
C THR A 77 -17.13 -2.53 -1.83
N ASP A 78 -17.76 -3.70 -1.67
CA ASP A 78 -18.76 -4.23 -2.61
C ASP A 78 -19.99 -3.32 -2.68
N GLY A 79 -20.42 -2.77 -1.55
CA GLY A 79 -21.47 -1.73 -1.49
C GLY A 79 -21.09 -0.44 -2.24
N VAL A 80 -19.83 0.00 -2.16
CA VAL A 80 -19.34 1.15 -2.93
C VAL A 80 -19.26 0.82 -4.42
N HIS A 81 -18.74 -0.36 -4.78
CA HIS A 81 -18.62 -0.80 -6.17
C HIS A 81 -19.98 -0.95 -6.85
N THR A 82 -20.93 -1.58 -6.18
CA THR A 82 -22.32 -1.71 -6.68
C THR A 82 -22.96 -0.35 -6.87
N LYS A 83 -22.76 0.60 -5.95
CA LYS A 83 -23.24 1.98 -6.11
C LYS A 83 -22.62 2.69 -7.32
N LEU A 84 -21.31 2.54 -7.53
CA LEU A 84 -20.61 3.09 -8.70
C LEU A 84 -21.09 2.45 -10.01
N LYS A 85 -21.28 1.13 -10.02
CA LYS A 85 -21.80 0.38 -11.17
C LYS A 85 -23.23 0.82 -11.51
N LEU A 86 -24.08 1.00 -10.51
CA LEU A 86 -25.42 1.56 -10.67
C LEU A 86 -25.38 2.98 -11.22
N ALA A 87 -24.50 3.84 -10.72
CA ALA A 87 -24.33 5.20 -11.24
C ALA A 87 -23.87 5.20 -12.71
N GLY A 88 -22.94 4.32 -13.07
CA GLY A 88 -22.48 4.14 -14.45
C GLY A 88 -23.57 3.58 -15.38
N LEU A 89 -24.33 2.59 -14.91
CA LEU A 89 -25.48 2.06 -15.63
C LEU A 89 -26.58 3.11 -15.81
N HIS A 90 -26.83 3.94 -14.79
CA HIS A 90 -27.74 5.07 -14.92
C HIS A 90 -27.22 6.09 -15.95
N LYS A 91 -25.92 6.42 -15.97
CA LYS A 91 -25.35 7.30 -17.01
C LYS A 91 -25.54 6.70 -18.41
N LYS A 92 -25.28 5.40 -18.59
CA LYS A 92 -25.51 4.69 -19.86
C LYS A 92 -26.98 4.66 -20.25
N LEU A 93 -27.88 4.39 -19.31
CA LEU A 93 -29.33 4.41 -19.52
C LEU A 93 -29.82 5.82 -19.90
N SER A 94 -29.27 6.86 -19.27
CA SER A 94 -29.54 8.26 -19.62
C SER A 94 -29.05 8.59 -21.03
N HIS A 95 -27.84 8.17 -21.41
CA HIS A 95 -27.35 8.33 -22.79
C HIS A 95 -28.22 7.57 -23.80
N MET A 96 -28.68 6.37 -23.46
CA MET A 96 -29.65 5.62 -24.28
C MET A 96 -31.00 6.35 -24.40
N HIS A 97 -31.47 7.01 -23.33
CA HIS A 97 -32.69 7.84 -23.36
C HIS A 97 -32.52 9.12 -24.19
N VAL A 98 -31.28 9.62 -24.37
CA VAL A 98 -30.96 10.79 -25.19
C VAL A 98 -30.75 10.42 -26.67
N ASN A 99 -30.47 9.16 -26.99
CA ASN A 99 -30.18 8.67 -28.35
C ASN A 99 -31.41 8.55 -29.30
N VAL A 100 -32.49 9.30 -29.05
CA VAL A 100 -33.46 9.67 -30.10
C VAL A 100 -32.96 10.86 -30.94
N GLY A 101 -31.88 11.54 -30.54
CA GLY A 101 -31.20 12.54 -31.35
C GLY A 101 -29.70 12.25 -31.43
N GLY A 102 -29.22 11.86 -32.62
CA GLY A 102 -27.82 11.48 -32.83
C GLY A 102 -26.84 12.60 -32.50
N SER A 103 -25.76 12.24 -31.80
CA SER A 103 -24.47 12.91 -31.93
C SER A 103 -23.35 11.93 -31.60
N ASP A 104 -22.37 11.87 -32.49
CA ASP A 104 -21.11 11.15 -32.33
C ASP A 104 -20.39 11.66 -31.07
N THR A 105 -20.58 10.96 -29.96
CA THR A 105 -19.77 11.15 -28.76
C THR A 105 -18.72 10.05 -28.78
N GLU A 106 -17.46 10.40 -29.03
CA GLU A 106 -16.32 9.50 -28.81
C GLU A 106 -16.47 8.88 -27.43
N SER A 107 -16.86 7.61 -27.39
CA SER A 107 -17.13 6.92 -26.14
C SER A 107 -15.84 6.91 -25.34
N GLU A 108 -15.92 7.46 -24.14
CA GLU A 108 -14.90 7.55 -23.09
C GLU A 108 -14.55 6.14 -22.56
N GLU A 109 -14.21 5.23 -23.46
CA GLU A 109 -14.06 3.81 -23.21
C GLU A 109 -12.60 3.51 -22.90
N TYR A 110 -12.35 3.12 -21.66
CA TYR A 110 -11.04 2.65 -21.23
C TYR A 110 -10.71 1.30 -21.88
N PRO A 111 -9.42 0.96 -22.06
CA PRO A 111 -9.04 -0.33 -22.63
C PRO A 111 -9.59 -1.52 -21.81
N PRO A 112 -9.76 -2.72 -22.41
CA PRO A 112 -10.33 -3.89 -21.72
C PRO A 112 -9.63 -4.22 -20.40
N GLU A 113 -8.31 -4.07 -20.32
CA GLU A 113 -7.58 -4.33 -19.07
C GLU A 113 -7.87 -3.31 -17.95
N ALA A 114 -8.40 -2.13 -18.26
CA ALA A 114 -8.81 -1.13 -17.29
C ALA A 114 -10.26 -1.30 -16.80
N GLN A 115 -11.04 -2.14 -17.48
CA GLN A 115 -12.44 -2.45 -17.16
C GLN A 115 -12.59 -3.70 -16.26
N VAL A 116 -11.53 -4.06 -15.53
CA VAL A 116 -11.50 -5.25 -14.66
C VAL A 116 -11.96 -4.89 -13.25
N ASP A 117 -12.86 -5.71 -12.68
CA ASP A 117 -13.28 -5.58 -11.29
C ASP A 117 -12.15 -6.00 -10.33
N TYR A 118 -12.01 -5.30 -9.20
CA TYR A 118 -10.94 -5.57 -8.21
C TYR A 118 -10.93 -7.01 -7.71
N ASP A 119 -12.09 -7.64 -7.60
CA ASP A 119 -12.23 -9.03 -7.20
C ASP A 119 -11.57 -10.02 -8.18
N GLU A 120 -11.50 -9.68 -9.47
CA GLU A 120 -10.81 -10.49 -10.48
C GLU A 120 -9.29 -10.30 -10.43
N ILE A 121 -8.85 -9.07 -10.13
CA ILE A 121 -7.43 -8.74 -10.00
C ILE A 121 -6.84 -9.51 -8.82
N GLY A 122 -7.47 -9.42 -7.65
CA GLY A 122 -6.98 -10.03 -6.41
C GLY A 122 -6.87 -11.56 -6.44
N ARG A 123 -7.60 -12.24 -7.34
CA ARG A 123 -7.59 -13.71 -7.46
C ARG A 123 -6.60 -14.25 -8.48
N SER A 124 -6.25 -13.48 -9.52
CA SER A 124 -5.63 -14.08 -10.72
C SER A 124 -4.71 -13.18 -11.55
N ARG A 125 -4.58 -11.88 -11.25
CA ARG A 125 -3.76 -10.96 -12.07
C ARG A 125 -2.70 -10.26 -11.24
N ASP A 126 -1.50 -10.19 -11.82
CA ASP A 126 -0.49 -9.24 -11.36
C ASP A 126 -0.93 -7.81 -11.71
N PHE A 127 -0.63 -6.86 -10.83
CA PHE A 127 -0.87 -5.44 -11.02
C PHE A 127 0.39 -4.63 -10.65
N ILE A 128 0.50 -3.43 -11.21
CA ILE A 128 1.53 -2.44 -10.87
C ILE A 128 0.89 -1.41 -9.96
N LEU A 129 1.43 -1.27 -8.75
CA LEU A 129 1.01 -0.23 -7.81
C LEU A 129 1.93 0.99 -7.92
N VAL A 130 1.35 2.12 -8.32
CA VAL A 130 2.02 3.37 -8.62
C VAL A 130 1.90 4.36 -7.46
N GLY A 131 2.96 5.11 -7.16
CA GLY A 131 2.87 6.21 -6.19
C GLY A 131 4.10 6.43 -5.31
N ALA A 132 5.13 5.59 -5.41
CA ALA A 132 6.39 5.83 -4.71
C ALA A 132 7.18 6.96 -5.40
N GLY A 133 8.02 7.70 -4.66
CA GLY A 133 8.83 8.79 -5.24
C GLY A 133 9.81 8.34 -6.34
N ARG A 134 10.23 7.07 -6.32
CA ARG A 134 11.12 6.48 -7.34
C ARG A 134 10.39 5.76 -8.47
N ASP A 135 9.07 5.82 -8.50
CA ASP A 135 8.27 5.16 -9.52
C ASP A 135 7.99 6.12 -10.68
N PRO A 136 8.50 5.85 -11.91
CA PRO A 136 8.36 6.75 -13.05
C PRO A 136 6.92 7.11 -13.41
N PHE A 137 5.95 6.26 -13.05
CA PHE A 137 4.53 6.50 -13.33
C PHE A 137 3.85 7.38 -12.29
N ALA A 138 4.47 7.55 -11.11
CA ALA A 138 3.93 8.40 -10.06
C ALA A 138 3.93 9.87 -10.52
N LEU A 139 2.89 10.61 -10.11
CA LEU A 139 2.75 12.02 -10.45
C LEU A 139 3.96 12.85 -9.95
N ARG A 140 4.43 12.52 -8.74
CA ARG A 140 5.58 13.12 -8.06
C ARG A 140 6.96 12.72 -8.57
N PHE A 141 7.03 11.83 -9.55
CA PHE A 141 8.31 11.43 -10.09
C PHE A 141 8.96 12.64 -10.77
N GLU A 142 10.15 13.00 -10.30
CA GLU A 142 10.82 14.23 -10.72
C GLU A 142 11.42 14.03 -12.12
N VAL A 143 10.84 14.77 -13.05
CA VAL A 143 11.25 14.82 -14.45
C VAL A 143 10.72 16.13 -15.05
N ASN A 144 11.56 16.77 -15.86
CA ASN A 144 11.19 18.02 -16.49
C ASN A 144 10.00 17.81 -17.44
N ILE A 145 8.99 18.66 -17.28
CA ILE A 145 7.87 18.78 -18.20
C ILE A 145 7.68 20.26 -18.53
N THR A 146 7.24 20.53 -19.75
CA THR A 146 6.96 21.88 -20.24
C THR A 146 5.49 21.96 -20.58
N ASP A 147 4.79 22.97 -20.07
CA ASP A 147 3.43 23.25 -20.47
C ASP A 147 3.45 23.90 -21.87
N PRO A 148 2.87 23.27 -22.91
CA PRO A 148 2.91 23.82 -24.26
C PRO A 148 2.10 25.12 -24.40
N GLU A 149 1.11 25.35 -23.53
CA GLU A 149 0.26 26.55 -23.58
C GLU A 149 1.00 27.78 -23.03
N SER A 150 1.65 27.63 -21.87
CA SER A 150 2.32 28.74 -21.19
C SER A 150 3.84 28.81 -21.45
N GLY A 151 4.44 27.75 -21.99
CA GLY A 151 5.89 27.59 -22.11
C GLY A 151 6.62 27.38 -20.78
N ARG A 152 5.90 27.27 -19.65
CA ARG A 152 6.51 27.11 -18.32
C ARG A 152 7.04 25.71 -18.11
N HIS A 153 8.15 25.61 -17.38
CA HIS A 153 8.78 24.34 -17.03
C HIS A 153 8.44 23.94 -15.59
N PHE A 154 8.19 22.66 -15.38
CA PHE A 154 7.90 22.08 -14.07
C PHE A 154 8.81 20.87 -13.83
N MET A 155 9.21 20.65 -12.59
CA MET A 155 10.11 19.55 -12.20
C MET A 155 9.40 18.20 -12.05
N SER A 156 8.06 18.18 -12.10
CA SER A 156 7.26 16.96 -12.12
C SER A 156 5.84 17.24 -12.60
N ALA A 157 5.11 16.17 -12.92
CA ALA A 157 3.67 16.25 -13.17
C ALA A 157 2.87 16.70 -11.94
N GLU A 158 3.38 16.48 -10.72
CA GLU A 158 2.74 16.95 -9.48
C GLU A 158 2.84 18.48 -9.37
N CYS A 159 3.99 19.06 -9.71
CA CYS A 159 4.14 20.52 -9.75
C CYS A 159 3.18 21.17 -10.76
N TYR A 160 3.08 20.64 -11.98
CA TYR A 160 2.13 21.14 -12.98
C TYR A 160 0.67 21.00 -12.52
N TYR A 161 0.32 19.84 -11.95
CA TYR A 161 -1.03 19.57 -11.46
C TYR A 161 -1.44 20.57 -10.36
N LEU A 162 -0.55 20.86 -9.42
CA LEU A 162 -0.78 21.83 -8.35
C LEU A 162 -0.78 23.27 -8.88
N TYR A 163 0.06 23.59 -9.86
CA TYR A 163 0.02 24.88 -10.54
C TYR A 163 -1.33 25.13 -11.20
N LYS A 164 -1.86 24.13 -11.91
CA LYS A 164 -3.20 24.21 -12.52
C LYS A 164 -4.32 24.30 -11.48
N MET A 165 -4.12 23.73 -10.29
CA MET A 165 -5.04 23.93 -9.15
C MET A 165 -5.03 25.39 -8.69
N ALA A 166 -3.86 26.00 -8.50
CA ALA A 166 -3.74 27.42 -8.14
C ALA A 166 -4.32 28.34 -9.24
N GLU A 167 -4.06 28.02 -10.51
CA GLU A 167 -4.64 28.72 -11.67
C GLU A 167 -6.16 28.65 -11.67
N HIS A 168 -6.74 27.48 -11.39
CA HIS A 168 -8.19 27.27 -11.34
C HIS A 168 -8.87 28.12 -10.26
N PHE A 169 -8.23 28.28 -9.09
CA PHE A 169 -8.74 29.10 -7.99
C PHE A 169 -8.29 30.57 -8.03
N GLY A 170 -7.55 30.96 -9.07
CA GLY A 170 -7.08 32.33 -9.28
C GLY A 170 -6.02 32.81 -8.29
N ASP A 171 -5.32 31.90 -7.60
CA ASP A 171 -4.28 32.25 -6.65
C ASP A 171 -2.94 32.50 -7.35
N LYS A 172 -2.77 33.73 -7.83
CA LYS A 172 -1.56 34.17 -8.53
C LYS A 172 -0.29 34.06 -7.68
N ALA A 173 -0.40 34.26 -6.36
CA ALA A 173 0.76 34.16 -5.47
C ALA A 173 1.23 32.71 -5.37
N ALA A 174 0.30 31.77 -5.18
CA ALA A 174 0.63 30.34 -5.21
C ALA A 174 1.16 29.90 -6.58
N MET A 175 0.61 30.40 -7.69
CA MET A 175 1.10 30.08 -9.04
C MET A 175 2.58 30.42 -9.24
N GLU A 176 3.03 31.60 -8.80
CA GLU A 176 4.43 32.01 -8.97
C GLU A 176 5.39 31.18 -8.09
N ILE A 177 4.96 30.80 -6.88
CA ILE A 177 5.76 29.91 -6.02
C ILE A 177 5.79 28.49 -6.59
N LEU A 178 4.66 27.97 -7.09
CA LEU A 178 4.58 26.64 -7.73
C LEU A 178 5.41 26.57 -9.01
N ALA A 179 5.44 27.64 -9.80
CA ALA A 179 6.26 27.73 -11.00
C ALA A 179 7.77 27.77 -10.68
N SER A 180 8.16 28.23 -9.50
CA SER A 180 9.55 28.29 -9.04
C SER A 180 9.97 27.13 -8.12
N SER A 181 9.04 26.23 -7.79
CA SER A 181 9.27 25.08 -6.92
C SER A 181 10.26 24.11 -7.54
N LYS A 182 11.27 23.69 -6.76
CA LYS A 182 12.36 22.84 -7.25
C LYS A 182 12.10 21.36 -7.04
N THR A 183 11.17 21.03 -6.15
CA THR A 183 10.82 19.64 -5.84
C THR A 183 9.31 19.45 -5.78
N SER A 184 8.86 18.21 -6.00
CA SER A 184 7.43 17.88 -5.86
C SER A 184 6.96 18.04 -4.41
N ARG A 185 7.88 17.86 -3.44
CA ARG A 185 7.59 17.99 -2.01
C ARG A 185 7.23 19.43 -1.64
N GLU A 186 8.02 20.41 -2.10
CA GLU A 186 7.77 21.83 -1.89
C GLU A 186 6.41 22.25 -2.46
N ALA A 187 6.11 21.83 -3.69
CA ALA A 187 4.84 22.12 -4.34
C ALA A 187 3.66 21.54 -3.55
N LEU A 188 3.79 20.29 -3.07
CA LEU A 188 2.76 19.63 -2.29
C LEU A 188 2.50 20.33 -0.95
N ASP A 189 3.55 20.76 -0.24
CA ASP A 189 3.39 21.47 1.03
C ASP A 189 2.69 22.84 0.84
N LEU A 190 2.87 23.48 -0.31
CA LEU A 190 2.18 24.73 -0.66
C LEU A 190 0.70 24.53 -1.02
N SER A 191 0.34 23.34 -1.51
CA SER A 191 -1.03 23.06 -1.99
C SER A 191 -2.11 23.23 -0.93
N ASP A 192 -1.76 23.03 0.35
CA ASP A 192 -2.65 23.22 1.49
C ASP A 192 -2.95 24.70 1.80
N THR A 193 -2.22 25.63 1.17
CA THR A 193 -2.32 27.08 1.42
C THR A 193 -2.88 27.87 0.23
N ILE A 194 -3.37 27.18 -0.80
CA ILE A 194 -3.97 27.83 -1.97
C ILE A 194 -5.25 28.57 -1.55
N ASN A 195 -5.30 29.86 -1.86
CA ASN A 195 -6.44 30.72 -1.56
C ASN A 195 -7.66 30.34 -2.41
N ASN A 196 -8.86 30.57 -1.87
CA ASN A 196 -10.14 30.26 -2.50
C ASN A 196 -10.37 28.79 -2.86
N PHE A 197 -9.56 27.87 -2.32
CA PHE A 197 -9.70 26.45 -2.60
C PHE A 197 -11.09 25.93 -2.17
N SER A 198 -11.76 25.27 -3.10
CA SER A 198 -13.03 24.59 -2.88
C SER A 198 -12.91 23.13 -3.30
N GLU A 199 -12.93 22.22 -2.32
CA GLU A 199 -12.82 20.78 -2.58
C GLU A 199 -13.89 20.30 -3.56
N LYS A 200 -15.14 20.74 -3.37
CA LYS A 200 -16.29 20.36 -4.23
C LYS A 200 -16.12 20.79 -5.68
N GLU A 201 -15.50 21.94 -5.93
CA GLU A 201 -15.23 22.40 -7.30
C GLU A 201 -14.02 21.65 -7.88
N TRP A 202 -12.98 21.49 -7.08
CA TRP A 202 -11.79 20.75 -7.48
C TRP A 202 -12.11 19.31 -7.84
N GLU A 203 -12.97 18.62 -7.10
CA GLU A 203 -13.38 17.25 -7.39
C GLU A 203 -13.95 17.07 -8.80
N LYS A 204 -14.59 18.10 -9.37
CA LYS A 204 -15.17 18.04 -10.72
C LYS A 204 -14.12 18.08 -11.82
N VAL A 205 -12.99 18.76 -11.59
CA VAL A 205 -11.99 19.07 -12.63
C VAL A 205 -10.65 18.39 -12.40
N LYS A 206 -10.34 17.98 -11.17
CA LYS A 206 -9.02 17.44 -10.76
C LYS A 206 -8.54 16.30 -11.62
N LEU A 207 -9.44 15.39 -12.01
CA LEU A 207 -9.07 14.24 -12.84
C LEU A 207 -8.56 14.70 -14.22
N GLY A 208 -9.19 15.71 -14.83
CA GLY A 208 -8.77 16.24 -16.12
C GLY A 208 -7.36 16.81 -16.06
N TYR A 209 -7.07 17.66 -15.08
CA TYR A 209 -5.73 18.21 -14.87
C TYR A 209 -4.70 17.13 -14.53
N TRP A 210 -5.08 16.13 -13.74
CA TRP A 210 -4.20 15.00 -13.40
C TRP A 210 -3.81 14.19 -14.64
N ILE A 211 -4.77 13.93 -15.53
CA ILE A 211 -4.53 13.22 -16.79
C ILE A 211 -3.65 14.06 -17.72
N ALA A 212 -3.93 15.36 -17.86
CA ALA A 212 -3.12 16.27 -18.67
C ALA A 212 -1.66 16.28 -18.19
N ALA A 213 -1.43 16.38 -16.88
CA ALA A 213 -0.09 16.34 -16.29
C ALA A 213 0.67 15.05 -16.63
N GLN A 214 -0.02 13.90 -16.53
CA GLN A 214 0.56 12.61 -16.86
C GLN A 214 0.84 12.47 -18.36
N LYS A 215 -0.06 12.94 -19.23
CA LYS A 215 0.17 12.99 -20.68
C LYS A 215 1.43 13.78 -21.02
N LEU A 216 1.56 15.01 -20.52
CA LEU A 216 2.77 15.83 -20.71
C LEU A 216 4.05 15.08 -20.30
N LYS A 217 4.02 14.41 -19.14
CA LYS A 217 5.16 13.60 -18.69
C LYS A 217 5.48 12.46 -19.66
N PHE A 218 4.49 11.68 -20.07
CA PHE A 218 4.72 10.51 -20.93
C PHE A 218 5.10 10.91 -22.37
N ASP A 219 4.56 12.00 -22.88
CA ASP A 219 4.82 12.47 -24.24
C ASP A 219 6.23 13.08 -24.36
N GLN A 220 6.65 13.84 -23.35
CA GLN A 220 7.95 14.54 -23.39
C GLN A 220 9.13 13.66 -22.96
N ASN A 221 8.87 12.55 -22.26
CA ASN A 221 9.92 11.68 -21.73
C ASN A 221 9.89 10.28 -22.36
N ALA A 222 10.56 10.15 -23.50
CA ALA A 222 10.58 8.94 -24.33
C ALA A 222 10.93 7.65 -23.55
N TRP A 223 11.80 7.70 -22.55
CA TRP A 223 12.14 6.51 -21.76
C TRP A 223 11.01 6.08 -20.82
N ILE A 224 10.24 7.02 -20.25
CA ILE A 224 9.06 6.73 -19.41
C ILE A 224 7.93 6.20 -20.30
N ASN A 225 7.79 6.80 -21.49
CA ASN A 225 6.86 6.35 -22.53
C ASN A 225 7.08 4.87 -22.90
N LYS A 226 8.30 4.52 -23.33
CA LYS A 226 8.73 3.15 -23.64
C LYS A 226 8.47 2.22 -22.46
N LEU A 227 8.69 2.72 -21.25
CA LEU A 227 8.50 1.95 -20.02
C LEU A 227 7.03 1.65 -19.76
N LEU A 228 6.15 2.63 -19.99
CA LEU A 228 4.72 2.48 -19.88
C LEU A 228 4.21 1.45 -20.88
N VAL A 229 4.61 1.52 -22.15
CA VAL A 229 4.17 0.52 -23.14
C VAL A 229 4.71 -0.87 -22.82
N ALA A 230 5.94 -0.99 -22.31
CA ALA A 230 6.50 -2.27 -21.89
C ALA A 230 5.77 -2.94 -20.71
N THR A 231 4.84 -2.24 -20.04
CA THR A 231 3.92 -2.86 -19.07
C THR A 231 2.87 -3.75 -19.73
N GLY A 232 2.68 -3.66 -21.05
CA GLY A 232 1.79 -4.54 -21.81
C GLY A 232 0.33 -4.35 -21.43
N THR A 233 -0.30 -5.40 -20.89
CA THR A 233 -1.71 -5.42 -20.44
C THR A 233 -1.83 -5.51 -18.92
N THR A 234 -0.72 -5.38 -18.18
CA THR A 234 -0.73 -5.41 -16.72
C THR A 234 -1.60 -4.28 -16.17
N TYR A 235 -2.45 -4.59 -15.20
CA TYR A 235 -3.31 -3.60 -14.56
C TYR A 235 -2.46 -2.58 -13.79
N ILE A 236 -2.81 -1.29 -13.88
CA ILE A 236 -2.10 -0.21 -13.18
C ILE A 236 -3.04 0.42 -12.15
N ALA A 237 -2.58 0.47 -10.91
CA ALA A 237 -3.29 1.07 -9.78
C ALA A 237 -2.51 2.23 -9.17
N VAL A 238 -3.16 3.32 -8.82
CA VAL A 238 -2.53 4.49 -8.19
C VAL A 238 -2.80 4.48 -6.69
N ALA A 239 -1.75 4.39 -5.88
CA ALA A 239 -1.80 4.46 -4.43
C ALA A 239 -1.95 5.91 -3.94
N SER A 240 -3.17 6.42 -4.06
CA SER A 240 -3.60 7.72 -3.52
C SER A 240 -4.78 7.53 -2.56
N GLN A 241 -4.86 8.38 -1.54
CA GLN A 241 -6.04 8.47 -0.67
C GLN A 241 -7.26 9.05 -1.38
N ASP A 242 -7.03 9.82 -2.44
CA ASP A 242 -8.09 10.30 -3.29
C ASP A 242 -8.82 9.11 -3.92
N LYS A 243 -10.08 8.91 -3.51
CA LYS A 243 -10.90 7.78 -3.94
C LYS A 243 -11.39 7.91 -5.38
N ILE A 244 -11.23 9.05 -6.04
CA ILE A 244 -11.53 9.22 -7.46
C ILE A 244 -10.28 8.80 -8.26
N ILE A 245 -9.13 9.38 -7.94
CA ILE A 245 -7.89 9.17 -8.71
C ILE A 245 -7.28 7.79 -8.44
N GLY A 246 -7.22 7.38 -7.17
CA GLY A 246 -6.48 6.19 -6.74
C GLY A 246 -7.33 5.11 -6.07
N THR A 247 -6.65 4.22 -5.36
CA THR A 247 -7.23 3.06 -4.67
C THR A 247 -7.83 3.39 -3.31
N GLY A 248 -7.65 4.62 -2.81
CA GLY A 248 -8.06 5.04 -1.47
C GLY A 248 -6.99 4.87 -0.40
N TRP A 249 -5.79 4.38 -0.76
CA TRP A 249 -4.70 4.12 0.18
C TRP A 249 -3.39 4.76 -0.24
N ARG A 250 -2.64 5.31 0.73
CA ARG A 250 -1.26 5.79 0.50
C ARG A 250 -0.35 4.60 0.22
N ILE A 251 0.65 4.80 -0.64
CA ILE A 251 1.68 3.79 -0.97
C ILE A 251 2.43 3.20 0.24
N THR A 252 2.44 3.91 1.37
CA THR A 252 3.10 3.50 2.63
C THR A 252 2.25 2.58 3.51
N ARG A 253 0.98 2.35 3.16
CA ARG A 253 0.06 1.48 3.89
C ARG A 253 0.06 0.09 3.29
N ASP A 254 0.06 -0.94 4.13
CA ASP A 254 0.04 -2.34 3.68
C ASP A 254 -1.22 -2.66 2.87
N GLU A 255 -2.33 -2.01 3.20
CA GLU A 255 -3.62 -2.10 2.49
C GLU A 255 -3.51 -1.68 1.02
N ALA A 256 -2.58 -0.77 0.67
CA ALA A 256 -2.39 -0.34 -0.70
C ALA A 256 -1.97 -1.49 -1.62
N CYS A 257 -1.28 -2.51 -1.08
CA CYS A 257 -0.86 -3.70 -1.83
C CYS A 257 -1.92 -4.82 -1.84
N ARG A 258 -3.06 -4.62 -1.17
CA ARG A 258 -4.10 -5.64 -1.03
C ARG A 258 -5.39 -5.16 -1.69
N VAL A 259 -5.66 -5.69 -2.88
CA VAL A 259 -6.79 -5.29 -3.73
C VAL A 259 -8.14 -5.36 -3.00
N ALA A 260 -8.31 -6.34 -2.11
CA ALA A 260 -9.53 -6.49 -1.29
C ALA A 260 -9.83 -5.28 -0.38
N PHE A 261 -8.87 -4.41 -0.10
CA PHE A 261 -9.06 -3.21 0.70
C PHE A 261 -9.29 -1.95 -0.13
N TRP A 262 -9.19 -2.02 -1.46
CA TRP A 262 -9.29 -0.84 -2.31
C TRP A 262 -10.73 -0.31 -2.34
N GLU A 263 -10.90 0.94 -1.91
CA GLU A 263 -12.19 1.62 -1.83
C GLU A 263 -12.34 2.73 -2.89
N GLY A 264 -11.26 3.06 -3.60
CA GLY A 264 -11.24 4.09 -4.63
C GLY A 264 -11.50 3.54 -6.04
N GLN A 265 -11.87 4.44 -6.95
CA GLN A 265 -12.23 4.16 -8.34
C GLN A 265 -11.02 3.92 -9.25
N ASN A 266 -9.82 4.30 -8.80
CA ASN A 266 -8.56 4.20 -9.55
C ASN A 266 -8.65 4.78 -10.98
N LEU A 267 -9.36 5.90 -11.16
CA LEU A 267 -9.50 6.52 -12.48
C LEU A 267 -8.16 6.99 -13.05
N GLY A 268 -7.21 7.38 -12.19
CA GLY A 268 -5.85 7.71 -12.62
C GLY A 268 -5.10 6.51 -13.19
N GLY A 269 -5.24 5.33 -12.58
CA GLY A 269 -4.67 4.09 -13.12
C GLY A 269 -5.29 3.71 -14.47
N LYS A 270 -6.62 3.84 -14.59
CA LYS A 270 -7.33 3.62 -15.85
C LYS A 270 -6.88 4.60 -16.94
N ALA A 271 -6.69 5.87 -16.59
CA ALA A 271 -6.18 6.87 -17.52
C ALA A 271 -4.74 6.58 -17.97
N ILE A 272 -3.85 6.15 -17.07
CA ILE A 272 -2.50 5.71 -17.45
C ILE A 272 -2.57 4.54 -18.45
N MET A 273 -3.47 3.58 -18.25
CA MET A 273 -3.66 2.45 -19.18
C MET A 273 -4.23 2.90 -20.53
N LYS A 274 -5.11 3.92 -20.56
CA LYS A 274 -5.58 4.54 -21.81
C LYS A 274 -4.43 5.25 -22.53
N ILE A 275 -3.64 6.07 -21.84
CA ILE A 275 -2.45 6.73 -22.40
C ILE A 275 -1.48 5.68 -22.96
N ARG A 276 -1.26 4.57 -22.25
CA ARG A 276 -0.46 3.44 -22.76
C ARG A 276 -0.96 2.90 -24.10
N GLN A 277 -2.28 2.78 -24.28
CA GLN A 277 -2.86 2.33 -25.54
C GLN A 277 -2.63 3.35 -26.66
N GLU A 278 -2.82 4.64 -26.37
CA GLU A 278 -2.55 5.75 -27.30
C GLU A 278 -1.08 5.74 -27.76
N LEU A 279 -0.14 5.40 -26.85
CA LEU A 279 1.30 5.44 -27.12
C LEU A 279 1.86 4.20 -27.83
N LYS A 280 1.14 3.07 -27.89
CA LYS A 280 1.64 1.80 -28.47
C LYS A 280 2.11 1.95 -29.93
N GLY A 281 1.52 2.86 -30.70
CA GLY A 281 1.88 3.12 -32.09
C GLY A 281 3.08 4.04 -32.30
N ASN A 282 3.54 4.75 -31.26
CA ASN A 282 4.47 5.89 -31.38
C ASN A 282 5.86 5.59 -30.79
N ILE A 283 6.22 4.32 -30.59
CA ILE A 283 7.54 3.99 -30.04
C ILE A 283 8.56 3.86 -31.16
N GLU A 284 9.53 4.75 -31.15
CA GLU A 284 10.70 4.69 -32.01
C GLU A 284 11.92 4.15 -31.24
N TRP A 285 12.59 3.17 -31.84
CA TRP A 285 13.88 2.65 -31.38
C TRP A 285 14.96 3.13 -32.33
N LYS A 286 16.09 3.57 -31.80
CA LYS A 286 17.23 3.98 -32.63
C LYS A 286 17.86 2.77 -33.33
N ASP A 287 18.00 1.67 -32.59
CA ASP A 287 18.53 0.39 -33.08
C ASP A 287 18.08 -0.78 -32.18
N ASP A 288 18.27 -2.01 -32.67
CA ASP A 288 17.94 -3.25 -31.96
C ASP A 288 18.72 -3.41 -30.63
N ALA A 289 19.90 -2.80 -30.52
CA ALA A 289 20.73 -2.89 -29.33
C ALA A 289 20.18 -2.03 -28.17
N GLU A 290 19.68 -0.83 -28.49
CA GLU A 290 18.95 0.03 -27.58
C GLU A 290 17.71 -0.70 -27.03
N GLN A 291 16.92 -1.32 -27.92
CA GLN A 291 15.75 -2.08 -27.55
C GLN A 291 16.09 -3.23 -26.58
N LYS A 292 17.06 -4.08 -26.93
CA LYS A 292 17.50 -5.19 -26.06
C LYS A 292 18.02 -4.70 -24.71
N THR A 293 18.75 -3.59 -24.69
CA THR A 293 19.27 -2.98 -23.46
C THR A 293 18.13 -2.46 -22.59
N PHE A 294 17.14 -1.81 -23.20
CA PHE A 294 15.95 -1.32 -22.53
C PHE A 294 15.13 -2.46 -21.94
N GLU A 295 14.86 -3.51 -22.71
CA GLU A 295 14.13 -4.70 -22.24
C GLU A 295 14.82 -5.36 -21.03
N ARG A 296 16.16 -5.39 -21.02
CA ARG A 296 16.93 -5.87 -19.86
C ARG A 296 16.70 -4.98 -18.64
N LYS A 297 16.72 -3.65 -18.80
CA LYS A 297 16.43 -2.69 -17.72
C LYS A 297 14.99 -2.85 -17.21
N VAL A 298 14.00 -2.98 -18.11
CA VAL A 298 12.60 -3.22 -17.75
C VAL A 298 12.45 -4.52 -16.96
N ARG A 299 13.12 -5.60 -17.37
CA ARG A 299 13.08 -6.87 -16.65
C ARG A 299 13.62 -6.72 -15.23
N THR A 300 14.70 -5.96 -15.05
CA THR A 300 15.26 -5.63 -13.74
C THR A 300 14.28 -4.78 -12.92
N MET A 301 13.69 -3.72 -13.49
CA MET A 301 12.70 -2.88 -12.78
C MET A 301 11.44 -3.65 -12.40
N LYS A 302 10.91 -4.49 -13.30
CA LYS A 302 9.80 -5.41 -12.99
C LYS A 302 10.16 -6.32 -11.83
N ARG A 303 11.41 -6.79 -11.75
CA ARG A 303 11.87 -7.69 -10.68
C ARG A 303 12.04 -6.98 -9.32
N PHE A 304 12.47 -5.73 -9.27
CA PHE A 304 12.88 -5.08 -8.02
C PHE A 304 12.02 -3.88 -7.58
N VAL A 305 11.37 -3.19 -8.52
CA VAL A 305 10.61 -1.95 -8.25
C VAL A 305 9.11 -2.23 -8.23
N TRP A 306 8.58 -2.91 -9.26
CA TRP A 306 7.14 -3.17 -9.39
C TRP A 306 6.69 -4.52 -8.81
N ARG A 307 7.60 -5.37 -8.33
CA ARG A 307 7.25 -6.52 -7.49
C ARG A 307 6.93 -6.05 -6.07
N ARG A 308 5.71 -5.57 -5.87
CA ARG A 308 5.09 -5.48 -4.54
C ARG A 308 3.88 -6.41 -4.50
N GLN A 309 4.14 -7.71 -4.64
CA GLN A 309 3.18 -8.74 -4.27
C GLN A 309 2.97 -8.71 -2.75
N ASP A 310 1.76 -9.10 -2.34
CA ASP A 310 1.45 -9.50 -0.98
C ASP A 310 2.55 -10.41 -0.40
N GLN A 311 2.99 -10.13 0.83
CA GLN A 311 4.02 -10.89 1.52
C GLN A 311 3.64 -12.38 1.67
N THR A 312 2.35 -12.70 1.67
CA THR A 312 1.86 -14.10 1.72
C THR A 312 2.15 -14.86 0.42
N THR A 313 2.05 -14.22 -0.74
CA THR A 313 2.39 -14.80 -2.05
C THR A 313 3.90 -14.97 -2.21
N ARG A 314 4.70 -14.09 -1.59
CA ARG A 314 6.17 -14.22 -1.50
C ARG A 314 6.60 -15.53 -0.84
N ALA A 315 5.92 -15.98 0.21
CA ALA A 315 6.22 -17.25 0.89
C ALA A 315 5.92 -18.48 0.01
N ARG A 316 4.83 -18.44 -0.77
CA ARG A 316 4.45 -19.55 -1.66
C ARG A 316 5.46 -19.79 -2.79
N PHE A 317 6.08 -18.73 -3.32
CA PHE A 317 7.11 -18.85 -4.36
C PHE A 317 8.46 -19.35 -3.83
N VAL A 318 8.86 -18.93 -2.63
CA VAL A 318 10.07 -19.46 -1.96
C VAL A 318 9.93 -20.95 -1.68
N ASN A 319 8.77 -21.39 -1.19
CA ASN A 319 8.49 -22.81 -0.97
C ASN A 319 8.40 -23.65 -2.26
N ARG A 320 8.08 -23.04 -3.40
CA ARG A 320 8.06 -23.72 -4.70
C ARG A 320 9.47 -23.94 -5.27
N GLN A 321 10.43 -23.06 -4.96
CA GLN A 321 11.85 -23.25 -5.30
C GLN A 321 12.51 -24.33 -4.43
N ALA A 322 12.17 -24.41 -3.14
CA ALA A 322 12.63 -25.48 -2.26
C ALA A 322 12.18 -26.88 -2.74
N ARG A 323 10.96 -27.00 -3.29
CA ARG A 323 10.46 -28.26 -3.88
C ARG A 323 11.13 -28.67 -5.19
N HIS A 324 11.69 -27.74 -5.97
CA HIS A 324 12.40 -28.09 -7.20
C HIS A 324 13.87 -28.45 -6.96
N GLN A 325 14.46 -28.03 -5.84
CA GLN A 325 15.82 -28.44 -5.44
C GLN A 325 15.85 -29.81 -4.76
N SER A 326 14.71 -30.36 -4.32
CA SER A 326 14.64 -31.67 -3.65
C SER A 326 14.32 -32.85 -4.57
N VAL A 327 14.18 -32.65 -5.89
CA VAL A 327 13.86 -33.72 -6.87
C VAL A 327 15.04 -34.00 -7.81
N GLY A 328 16.27 -33.91 -7.29
CA GLY A 328 17.49 -34.09 -8.09
C GLY A 328 18.63 -34.72 -7.31
N ALA A 329 18.43 -35.92 -6.79
CA ALA A 329 19.54 -36.80 -6.40
C ALA A 329 19.34 -38.15 -7.11
N PRO A 330 20.19 -38.52 -8.09
CA PRO A 330 20.19 -39.87 -8.64
C PRO A 330 20.72 -40.84 -7.58
N GLN A 331 19.99 -41.93 -7.31
CA GLN A 331 20.53 -43.05 -6.56
C GLN A 331 21.66 -43.70 -7.36
N GLU A 332 22.89 -43.65 -6.85
CA GLU A 332 24.02 -44.45 -7.32
C GLU A 332 23.66 -45.93 -7.23
N ARG A 333 23.83 -46.65 -8.36
CA ARG A 333 23.82 -48.11 -8.39
C ARG A 333 25.26 -48.56 -8.25
N ASP A 334 25.54 -49.34 -7.21
CA ASP A 334 26.82 -50.01 -7.02
C ASP A 334 27.07 -51.01 -8.16
N ALA A 335 28.09 -50.74 -8.97
CA ALA A 335 28.65 -51.69 -9.93
C ALA A 335 29.99 -52.19 -9.38
N HIS A 336 29.97 -53.40 -8.81
CA HIS A 336 31.17 -54.21 -8.61
C HIS A 336 31.75 -54.62 -9.97
N THR A 337 32.98 -54.24 -10.26
CA THR A 337 33.88 -55.05 -11.10
C THR A 337 35.33 -54.88 -10.67
N SER A 338 35.95 -56.03 -10.47
CA SER A 338 37.35 -56.31 -10.19
C SER A 338 38.32 -55.80 -11.26
N GLU A 339 39.49 -55.33 -10.83
CA GLU A 339 40.71 -55.35 -11.65
C GLU A 339 41.83 -56.04 -10.88
N ALA A 340 42.39 -57.05 -11.53
CA ALA A 340 43.60 -57.75 -11.14
C ALA A 340 44.82 -56.96 -11.62
N SER A 341 45.92 -56.99 -10.87
CA SER A 341 47.27 -57.06 -11.44
C SER A 341 48.28 -57.53 -10.37
N SER A 342 48.86 -58.68 -10.69
CA SER A 342 50.22 -59.13 -10.36
C SER A 342 51.24 -58.00 -10.17
N GLU A 343 51.89 -57.94 -9.00
CA GLU A 343 53.23 -58.50 -8.68
C GLU A 343 53.46 -58.44 -7.16
#